data_AF-A0A9E4R8F7-F1
#
_entry.id   AF-A0A9E4R8F7-F1
#
_cell.length_a   1.000
_cell.length_b   1.000
_cell.length_c   1.000
_cell.angle_alpha   90.00
_cell.angle_beta   90.00
_cell.angle_gamma   90.00
#
_symmetry.space_group_name_H-M   'P 1'
#
loop_
_entity.id
_entity.type
_entity.pdbx_description
1 polymer ?
#
loop_
_entity_poly.entity_id
_entity_poly.type
_entity_poly.pdbx_seq_one_letter_code
_entity_poly.pdbx_strand_id
1 'polypeptide(L)' 'MRLENKVAIITGAARGMGAEEARLFGREGAGVVVADMNEEDGKKVESQIAEAGGRALFVQNDVT' A
#
# COMPACT_ATOMS: atom_id res chain seq x y z
N MET A 1 -3.36 -7.31 15.97
CA MET A 1 -3.52 -6.92 14.56
C MET A 1 -3.64 -8.19 13.71
N ARG A 2 -4.48 -8.24 12.66
CA ARG A 2 -4.72 -9.50 11.91
C ARG A 2 -3.60 -9.89 10.96
N LEU A 3 -2.79 -8.94 10.48
CA LEU A 3 -1.74 -9.15 9.47
C LEU A 3 -0.34 -8.82 10.01
N GLU A 4 -0.17 -8.87 11.33
CA GLU A 4 1.10 -8.59 11.98
C GLU A 4 2.21 -9.51 11.47
N ASN A 5 3.40 -8.94 11.25
CA ASN A 5 4.57 -9.62 10.67
C ASN A 5 4.33 -10.23 9.27
N LYS A 6 3.33 -9.76 8.53
CA LYS A 6 3.13 -10.12 7.11
C LYS A 6 3.56 -8.99 6.19
N VAL A 7 3.79 -9.34 4.94
CA VAL A 7 3.98 -8.39 3.83
C VAL A 7 2.89 -8.67 2.80
N ALA A 8 2.24 -7.60 2.32
CA ALA A 8 1.21 -7.67 1.29
C ALA A 8 1.63 -6.83 0.09
N ILE A 9 1.57 -7.42 -1.11
CA ILE A 9 1.73 -6.70 -2.37
C ILE A 9 0.34 -6.46 -2.93
N ILE A 10 0.01 -5.20 -3.21
CA ILE A 10 -1.31 -4.82 -3.72
C ILE A 10 -1.07 -4.10 -5.04
N THR A 11 -1.55 -4.72 -6.13
CA THR A 11 -1.53 -4.16 -7.48
C THR A 11 -2.75 -3.26 -7.70
N GLY A 12 -2.60 -2.17 -8.45
CA GLY A 12 -3.69 -1.19 -8.59
C GLY A 12 -3.93 -0.39 -7.31
N ALA A 13 -2.90 -0.26 -6.48
CA ALA A 13 -2.99 0.29 -5.13
C ALA A 13 -2.96 1.83 -5.07
N ALA A 14 -2.80 2.54 -6.19
CA ALA A 14 -2.76 4.00 -6.17
C ALA A 14 -4.13 4.65 -5.95
N ARG A 15 -5.25 3.96 -6.26
CA ARG A 15 -6.59 4.53 -6.16
C ARG A 15 -7.68 3.50 -5.84
N GLY A 16 -8.89 3.99 -5.57
CA GLY A 16 -10.08 3.14 -5.43
C GLY A 16 -9.95 2.09 -4.32
N MET A 17 -10.43 0.87 -4.60
CA MET A 17 -10.42 -0.24 -3.64
C MET A 17 -8.99 -0.66 -3.25
N GLY A 18 -8.06 -0.73 -4.20
CA GLY A 18 -6.68 -1.13 -3.91
C GLY A 18 -5.98 -0.18 -2.93
N ALA A 19 -6.26 1.12 -3.02
CA ALA A 19 -5.74 2.11 -2.06
C ALA A 19 -6.37 1.95 -0.67
N GLU A 20 -7.66 1.66 -0.58
CA GLU A 20 -8.32 1.38 0.70
C GLU A 20 -7.83 0.08 1.36
N GLU A 21 -7.61 -0.96 0.54
CA GLU A 21 -7.01 -2.22 0.98
C GLU A 21 -5.59 -2.01 1.50
N ALA A 22 -4.77 -1.24 0.79
CA ALA A 22 -3.41 -0.89 1.23
C ALA A 22 -3.42 -0.19 2.59
N ARG A 23 -4.27 0.83 2.75
CA ARG A 23 -4.44 1.52 4.03
C ARG A 23 -4.94 0.59 5.14
N LEU A 24 -5.92 -0.25 4.85
CA LEU A 24 -6.45 -1.21 5.82
C LEU A 24 -5.39 -2.22 6.25
N PHE A 25 -4.62 -2.76 5.31
CA PHE A 25 -3.60 -3.77 5.59
C PHE A 25 -2.44 -3.18 6.40
N GLY A 26 -2.05 -1.94 6.12
CA GLY A 26 -1.09 -1.19 6.93
C GLY A 26 -1.59 -1.02 8.38
N ARG A 27 -2.86 -0.63 8.58
CA ARG A 27 -3.48 -0.54 9.91
C ARG A 27 -3.57 -1.88 10.63
N GLU A 28 -3.72 -2.97 9.88
CA GLU A 28 -3.73 -4.34 10.40
C GLU A 28 -2.31 -4.93 10.60
N GLY A 29 -1.26 -4.10 10.54
CA GLY A 29 0.11 -4.46 10.93
C GLY A 29 0.97 -5.07 9.83
N ALA A 30 0.48 -5.11 8.59
CA ALA A 30 1.27 -5.56 7.46
C ALA A 30 2.30 -4.51 7.03
N GLY A 31 3.43 -4.95 6.49
CA GLY A 31 4.20 -4.14 5.54
C GLY A 31 3.51 -4.19 4.18
N VAL A 32 3.29 -3.04 3.55
CA VAL A 32 2.51 -2.96 2.30
C VAL A 32 3.38 -2.50 1.13
N VAL A 33 3.39 -3.25 0.04
CA VAL A 33 3.93 -2.79 -1.24
C VAL A 33 2.78 -2.23 -2.06
N VAL A 34 2.83 -0.94 -2.34
CA VAL A 34 1.88 -0.21 -3.19
C VAL A 34 2.40 -0.32 -4.63
N ALA A 35 1.87 -1.26 -5.40
CA ALA A 35 2.28 -1.51 -6.78
C ALA A 35 1.26 -0.89 -7.76
N ASP A 36 1.69 0.11 -8.53
CA ASP A 36 0.82 0.79 -9.51
C ASP A 36 1.65 1.50 -10.59
N MET A 37 1.04 1.85 -11.72
CA MET A 37 1.67 2.67 -12.75
C MET A 37 1.69 4.16 -12.38
N ASN A 38 0.70 4.63 -11.61
CA ASN A 38 0.58 6.02 -11.22
C ASN A 38 1.44 6.32 -9.98
N GLU A 39 2.63 6.87 -10.23
CA GLU A 39 3.61 7.19 -9.19
C GLU A 39 3.14 8.23 -8.18
N GLU A 40 2.50 9.31 -8.64
CA GLU A 40 2.09 10.41 -7.75
C GLU A 40 1.05 9.90 -6.74
N ASP A 41 0.02 9.21 -7.22
CA ASP A 41 -1.03 8.70 -6.36
C ASP A 41 -0.53 7.51 -5.51
N GLY A 42 0.34 6.66 -6.05
CA GLY A 42 0.97 5.57 -5.30
C GLY A 42 1.82 6.06 -4.13
N LYS A 43 2.65 7.09 -4.33
CA LYS A 43 3.43 7.72 -3.25
C LYS A 43 2.55 8.40 -2.20
N LYS A 44 1.40 8.98 -2.59
CA LYS A 44 0.42 9.51 -1.62
C LYS A 44 -0.11 8.39 -0.72
N VAL A 45 -0.42 7.21 -1.26
CA VAL A 45 -0.90 6.07 -0.46
C VAL A 45 0.20 5.55 0.47
N GLU A 46 1.44 5.42 -0.01
CA GLU A 46 2.60 5.08 0.81
C GLU A 46 2.76 6.05 2.00
N SER A 47 2.76 7.37 1.74
CA SER A 47 2.86 8.39 2.78
C SER A 47 1.73 8.30 3.80
N GLN A 48 0.49 8.11 3.36
CA GLN A 48 -0.66 7.98 4.26
C GLN A 48 -0.56 6.76 5.18
N ILE A 49 -0.03 5.64 4.68
CA ILE A 49 0.21 4.45 5.52
C ILE A 49 1.32 4.73 6.53
N ALA A 50 2.40 5.39 6.11
CA ALA A 50 3.51 5.74 6.99
C ALA A 50 3.10 6.74 8.09
N GLU A 51 2.33 7.77 7.74
CA GLU A 51 1.77 8.76 8.68
C GLU A 51 0.83 8.12 9.71
N ALA A 52 0.12 7.06 9.33
CA ALA A 52 -0.70 6.26 10.23
C ALA A 52 0.12 5.29 11.11
N GLY A 53 1.45 5.32 11.05
CA GLY A 53 2.36 4.44 11.80
C GLY A 53 2.58 3.06 11.17
N GLY A 54 2.08 2.83 9.97
CA GLY A 54 2.30 1.61 9.20
C GLY A 54 3.63 1.62 8.43
N ARG A 55 3.93 0.51 7.76
CA ARG A 55 5.09 0.40 6.85
C ARG A 55 4.60 0.22 5.42
N ALA A 56 5.02 1.08 4.52
CA ALA A 56 4.70 0.96 3.10
C ALA A 56 5.93 1.24 2.22
N LEU A 57 5.90 0.69 1.00
CA LEU A 57 6.85 0.97 -0.08
C LEU A 57 6.07 1.14 -1.39
N PHE A 58 6.23 2.26 -2.08
CA PHE A 58 5.73 2.39 -3.45
C PHE A 58 6.68 1.74 -4.47
N VAL A 59 6.13 1.01 -5.44
CA VAL A 59 6.85 0.45 -6.59
C VAL A 59 6.07 0.75 -7.86
N GLN A 60 6.68 1.48 -8.79
CA GLN A 60 6.09 1.67 -10.11
C GLN A 60 6.09 0.34 -10.85
N ASN A 61 4.90 -0.14 -11.23
CA ASN A 61 4.73 -1.46 -11.81
C ASN A 61 3.59 -1.51 -12.83
N ASP A 62 3.90 -2.07 -14.00
CA ASP A 62 2.92 -2.59 -14.96
C ASP A 62 2.81 -4.11 -14.75
N VAL A 63 1.59 -4.66 -14.73
CA VAL A 63 1.33 -6.08 -14.44
C VAL A 63 1.22 -6.95 -15.70
N THR A 64 1.31 -6.34 -16.89
CA THR A 64 1.23 -7.05 -18.18
C THR A 64 2.56 -7.59 -18.68
#